data_AF-A0A416HFD7-F1
#
_entry.id   AF-A0A416HFD7-F1
#
_cell.length_a   1.000
_cell.length_b   1.000
_cell.length_c   1.000
_cell.angle_alpha   90.00
_cell.angle_beta   90.00
_cell.angle_gamma   90.00
#
_symmetry.space_group_name_H-M   'P 1'
#
loop_
_entity.id
_entity.type
_entity.pdbx_description
1 polymer ?
#
loop_
_entity_poly.entity_id
_entity_poly.type
_entity_poly.pdbx_seq_one_letter_code
_entity_poly.pdbx_strand_id
1 'polypeptide(L)' 'MANLKASDNPTFNTEMEAMERTTPGHYSEWNKRHQQLLDNDQYLKDQKDDEGFSVVDGKLCVTYERED' A
#
# COMPACT_ATOMS: atom_id res chain seq x y z
N MET A 1 -5.85 -8.05 0.72
CA MET A 1 -5.24 -9.07 -0.17
C MET A 1 -6.36 -10.01 -0.61
N ALA A 2 -6.51 -10.27 -1.91
CA ALA A 2 -7.53 -11.19 -2.39
C ALA A 2 -7.22 -12.63 -1.90
N ASN A 3 -8.23 -13.33 -1.36
CA ASN A 3 -8.11 -14.73 -0.94
C ASN A 3 -8.21 -15.62 -2.18
N LEU A 4 -7.10 -15.78 -2.89
CA LEU A 4 -7.00 -16.67 -4.03
C LEU A 4 -6.77 -18.10 -3.52
N LYS A 5 -7.73 -19.00 -3.78
CA LYS A 5 -7.59 -20.44 -3.54
C LYS A 5 -7.28 -21.15 -4.84
N ALA A 6 -6.36 -22.11 -4.79
CA ALA A 6 -6.14 -23.03 -5.89
C ALA A 6 -7.41 -23.86 -6.16
N SER A 7 -7.61 -24.27 -7.41
CA SER A 7 -8.63 -25.24 -7.80
C SER A 7 -8.46 -26.54 -7.02
N ASP A 8 -9.56 -27.22 -6.69
CA ASP A 8 -9.55 -28.55 -6.05
C ASP A 8 -8.86 -29.62 -6.92
N ASN A 9 -8.80 -29.41 -8.23
CA ASN A 9 -8.07 -30.26 -9.19
C ASN A 9 -7.26 -29.38 -10.16
N PRO A 10 -6.05 -28.92 -9.78
CA PRO A 10 -5.25 -28.05 -10.62
C PRO A 10 -4.66 -28.84 -11.79
N THR A 11 -4.86 -28.33 -13.01
CA THR A 11 -4.22 -28.87 -14.22
C THR A 11 -3.06 -27.97 -14.60
N PHE A 12 -1.91 -28.57 -14.91
CA PHE A 12 -0.74 -27.82 -15.36
C PHE A 12 -1.03 -27.18 -16.73
N ASN A 13 -0.78 -25.87 -16.86
CA ASN A 13 -0.90 -25.12 -18.09
C ASN A 13 0.37 -24.27 -18.29
N THR A 14 1.00 -24.36 -19.46
CA THR A 14 2.17 -23.57 -19.84
C THR A 14 1.81 -22.17 -20.35
N GLU A 15 0.55 -21.98 -20.73
CA GLU A 15 0.02 -20.70 -21.19
C GLU A 15 -0.65 -19.98 -20.02
N MET A 16 -0.20 -18.76 -19.73
CA MET A 16 -0.88 -17.87 -18.80
C MET A 16 -1.86 -17.01 -19.59
N GLU A 17 -3.12 -16.98 -19.18
CA GLU A 17 -4.14 -16.14 -19.83
C GLU A 17 -3.71 -14.67 -19.76
N ALA A 18 -3.78 -13.97 -20.89
CA ALA A 18 -3.50 -12.54 -20.93
C ALA A 18 -4.52 -11.81 -20.04
N MET A 19 -4.04 -11.06 -19.05
CA MET A 19 -4.93 -10.28 -18.22
C MET A 19 -5.53 -9.14 -19.06
N GLU A 20 -6.86 -9.06 -19.08
CA GLU A 20 -7.60 -7.98 -19.71
C GLU A 20 -7.86 -6.86 -18.69
N ARG A 21 -8.16 -5.64 -19.16
CA ARG A 21 -8.42 -4.50 -18.25
C ARG A 21 -9.55 -4.74 -17.24
N THR A 22 -10.45 -5.68 -17.53
CA THR A 22 -11.56 -6.09 -16.67
C THR A 22 -11.18 -7.19 -15.68
N THR A 23 -10.01 -7.83 -15.82
CA THR A 23 -9.54 -8.87 -14.90
C THR A 23 -9.34 -8.27 -13.51
N PRO A 24 -10.00 -8.80 -12.46
CA PRO A 24 -9.79 -8.34 -11.10
C PRO A 24 -8.30 -8.45 -10.72
N GLY A 25 -7.69 -7.33 -10.33
CA GLY A 25 -6.25 -7.27 -10.03
C GLY A 25 -5.35 -7.08 -11.25
N HIS A 26 -5.90 -6.67 -12.41
CA HIS A 26 -5.11 -6.31 -13.59
C HIS A 26 -3.95 -5.38 -13.23
N TYR A 27 -2.76 -5.67 -13.77
CA TYR A 27 -1.52 -5.00 -13.38
C TYR A 27 -1.56 -3.48 -13.55
N SER A 28 -2.32 -2.95 -14.51
CA SER A 28 -2.49 -1.51 -14.69
C SER A 28 -3.20 -0.83 -13.52
N GLU A 29 -4.10 -1.54 -12.85
CA GLU A 29 -4.83 -1.05 -11.68
C GLU A 29 -4.06 -1.33 -10.39
N TRP A 30 -3.24 -2.38 -10.35
CA TRP A 30 -2.32 -2.62 -9.25
C TRP A 30 -1.37 -1.45 -9.05
N ASN A 31 -0.69 -1.01 -10.11
CA ASN A 31 0.29 0.07 -10.01
C ASN A 31 -0.35 1.39 -9.56
N LYS A 32 -1.54 1.74 -10.10
CA LYS A 32 -2.28 2.94 -9.69
C LYS A 32 -2.71 2.89 -8.22
N ARG A 33 -3.28 1.76 -7.78
CA ARG A 33 -3.73 1.59 -6.38
C ARG A 33 -2.56 1.57 -5.41
N HIS A 34 -1.42 1.00 -5.83
CA HIS A 34 -0.20 1.01 -5.04
C HIS A 34 0.38 2.42 -4.94
N GLN A 35 0.42 3.17 -6.04
CA GLN A 35 0.81 4.57 -6.03
C GLN A 35 -0.08 5.39 -5.10
N GLN A 36 -1.41 5.23 -5.20
CA GLN A 36 -2.35 5.92 -4.32
C GLN A 36 -2.15 5.56 -2.84
N LEU A 37 -1.79 4.32 -2.53
CA LEU A 37 -1.46 3.92 -1.15
C LEU A 37 -0.20 4.64 -0.65
N LEU A 38 0.86 4.70 -1.46
CA LEU A 38 2.10 5.40 -1.12
C LEU A 38 1.87 6.90 -0.96
N ASP A 39 1.10 7.52 -1.86
CA ASP A 39 0.76 8.94 -1.81
C ASP A 39 -0.03 9.26 -0.53
N ASN A 40 -0.99 8.41 -0.16
CA ASN A 40 -1.76 8.56 1.08
C ASN A 40 -0.88 8.41 2.34
N ASP A 41 0.03 7.44 2.34
CA ASP A 41 0.96 7.22 3.47
C ASP A 41 1.87 8.43 3.66
N GLN A 42 2.44 8.95 2.57
CA GLN A 42 3.28 10.14 2.61
C GLN A 42 2.50 11.38 3.09
N TYR A 43 1.28 11.60 2.57
CA TYR A 43 0.44 12.71 3.00
C TYR A 43 0.13 12.68 4.50
N LEU A 44 -0.21 11.50 5.04
CA LEU A 44 -0.49 11.32 6.46
C LEU A 44 0.77 11.53 7.31
N LYS A 45 1.91 11.07 6.83
CA LYS A 45 3.20 11.32 7.49
C LYS A 45 3.48 12.82 7.57
N ASP A 46 3.40 13.53 6.45
CA ASP A 46 3.68 14.96 6.39
C ASP A 46 2.75 15.75 7.34
N GLN A 47 1.46 15.39 7.38
CA GLN A 47 0.51 15.97 8.32
C GLN A 47 0.90 15.72 9.79
N LYS A 48 1.41 14.53 10.12
CA LYS A 48 1.83 14.20 11.48
C LYS A 48 3.14 14.89 11.86
N ASP A 49 4.06 15.01 10.93
CA ASP A 49 5.30 15.78 11.09
C ASP A 49 4.98 17.26 11.34
N ASP A 50 4.00 17.85 10.62
CA ASP A 50 3.51 19.23 10.84
C ASP A 50 2.85 19.42 12.21
N GLU A 51 2.15 18.39 12.71
CA GLU A 51 1.60 18.35 14.08
C GLU A 51 2.69 18.13 15.16
N GLY A 52 3.95 17.99 14.76
CA GLY A 52 5.09 17.78 15.65
C GLY A 52 5.28 16.33 16.13
N PHE A 53 4.59 15.36 15.53
CA PHE A 53 4.79 13.94 15.81
C PHE A 53 5.87 13.34 14.91
N SER A 54 6.75 12.52 15.46
CA SER A 54 7.76 11.78 14.68
C SER A 54 8.03 10.40 15.28
N VAL A 55 8.69 9.52 14.53
CA VAL A 55 9.13 8.21 15.04
C VAL A 55 10.64 8.13 15.07
N VAL A 56 11.21 7.95 16.27
CA VAL A 56 12.65 7.80 16.49
C VAL A 56 12.92 6.44 17.14
N ASP A 57 13.75 5.61 16.51
CA ASP A 57 14.05 4.24 16.96
C ASP A 57 12.80 3.40 17.27
N GLY A 58 11.76 3.54 16.45
CA GLY A 58 10.49 2.82 16.61
C GLY A 58 9.60 3.33 17.74
N LYS A 59 9.93 4.47 18.36
CA LYS A 59 9.11 5.12 19.39
C LYS A 59 8.47 6.39 18.85
N LEU A 60 7.20 6.60 19.16
CA LEU A 60 6.48 7.84 18.86
C LEU A 60 6.99 8.97 19.78
N CYS A 61 7.45 10.06 19.17
CA CYS A 61 7.96 11.26 19.81
C CYS A 61 7.07 12.46 19.44
N VAL A 62 6.99 13.44 20.33
CA VAL A 62 6.28 14.71 20.09
C VAL A 62 7.22 15.86 20.41
N THR A 63 7.34 16.79 19.47
CA THR A 63 8.07 18.05 19.61
C THR A 63 7.11 19.15 20.05
N TYR A 64 7.54 19.94 21.04
CA TYR A 64 6.81 21.11 21.51
C TYR A 64 7.75 22.32 21.43
N GLU A 65 7.22 23.46 21.01
CA GLU A 65 7.94 24.72 21.20
C GLU A 65 7.90 25.10 22.68
N ARG A 66 9.05 25.49 23.24
CA ARG A 66 9.16 25.92 24.62
C ARG A 66 8.81 27.41 24.68
N GLU A 67 7.75 27.77 25.39
CA GLU A 67 7.52 29.16 25.76
C GLU A 67 8.53 29.54 26.86
N ASP A 68 9.43 30.48 26.55
CA ASP A 68 10.39 31.08 27.50
C ASP A 68 9.75 32.19 28.34
#